data_AF-A0A136KHJ5-F1
#
_entry.id   AF-A0A136KHJ5-F1
#
_cell.length_a   1.000
_cell.length_b   1.000
_cell.length_c   1.000
_cell.angle_alpha   90.00
_cell.angle_beta   90.00
_cell.angle_gamma   90.00
#
_symmetry.space_group_name_H-M   'P 1'
#
loop_
_entity.id
_entity.type
_entity.pdbx_description
1 polymer ?
#
loop_
_entity_poly.entity_id
_entity_poly.type
_entity_poly.pdbx_seq_one_letter_code
_entity_poly.pdbx_strand_id
1 'polypeptide(L)'
;MQTQSPQIQLKISLSEQLNDHLESKASLLGVPVTQFVKYLILKEVDSENYPVFRASDRVQKNTQKALKQLDKAVDASDFFQTLNES
;
A
#
# COMPACT_ATOMS: atom_id res chain seq x y z
N MET A 1 13.22 3.65 15.49
CA MET A 1 13.63 2.52 14.65
C MET A 1 13.23 2.80 13.21
N GLN A 2 14.20 3.01 12.30
CA GLN A 2 13.89 3.14 10.87
C GLN A 2 13.60 1.74 10.32
N THR A 3 12.32 1.45 10.07
CA THR A 3 11.91 0.22 9.38
C THR A 3 12.33 0.33 7.91
N GLN A 4 13.53 -0.17 7.58
CA GLN A 4 13.90 -0.38 6.19
C GLN A 4 12.92 -1.41 5.62
N SER A 5 11.94 -0.93 4.84
CA SER A 5 11.03 -1.80 4.11
C SER A 5 11.85 -2.70 3.18
N PRO A 6 11.73 -4.04 3.28
CA PRO A 6 12.53 -4.94 2.46
C PRO A 6 12.22 -4.69 0.99
N GLN A 7 13.25 -4.37 0.19
CA GLN A 7 13.09 -4.20 -1.24
C GLN A 7 12.90 -5.58 -1.89
N ILE A 8 11.69 -5.88 -2.33
CA ILE A 8 11.36 -7.13 -3.04
C ILE A 8 11.77 -6.98 -4.51
N GLN A 9 12.55 -7.93 -5.03
CA GLN A 9 12.96 -7.98 -6.43
C GLN A 9 12.15 -9.02 -7.20
N LEU A 10 11.62 -8.63 -8.36
CA LEU A 10 10.94 -9.52 -9.29
C LEU A 10 11.88 -9.87 -10.45
N LYS A 11 12.16 -11.16 -10.64
CA LYS A 11 12.94 -11.68 -11.78
C LYS A 11 12.02 -12.53 -12.65
N ILE A 12 11.98 -12.23 -13.95
CA ILE A 12 11.09 -12.87 -14.90
C ILE A 12 11.90 -13.24 -16.14
N SER A 13 11.74 -14.48 -16.60
CA SER A 13 12.26 -14.90 -17.91
C SER A 13 11.20 -14.64 -18.96
N LEU A 14 11.56 -13.94 -20.03
CA LEU A 14 10.67 -13.62 -21.14
C LEU A 14 11.19 -14.27 -22.42
N SER A 15 10.29 -14.53 -23.38
CA SER A 15 10.72 -14.81 -24.75
C SER A 15 11.34 -13.55 -25.37
N GLU A 16 12.26 -13.74 -26.31
CA GLU A 16 12.90 -12.66 -27.06
C GLU A 16 11.88 -11.71 -27.69
N GLN A 17 10.89 -12.28 -28.39
CA GLN A 17 9.79 -11.55 -29.02
C GLN A 17 9.02 -10.65 -28.05
N LEU A 18 8.76 -11.12 -26.83
CA LEU A 18 8.05 -10.33 -25.83
C LEU A 18 8.93 -9.19 -25.30
N ASN A 19 10.24 -9.45 -25.11
CA ASN A 19 11.19 -8.41 -24.72
C ASN A 19 11.23 -7.29 -25.75
N ASP A 20 11.34 -7.62 -27.04
CA ASP A 20 11.40 -6.64 -28.13
C ASP A 20 10.13 -5.78 -28.20
N HIS A 21 8.97 -6.40 -28.00
CA HIS A 21 7.69 -5.69 -27.96
C HIS A 21 7.61 -4.72 -26.77
N LEU A 22 8.13 -5.11 -25.59
CA LEU A 22 8.18 -4.24 -24.42
C LEU A 22 9.15 -3.08 -24.63
N GLU A 23 10.33 -3.34 -25.21
CA GLU A 23 11.32 -2.33 -25.56
C GLU A 23 10.76 -1.31 -26.54
N SER A 24 10.11 -1.76 -27.60
CA SER A 24 9.47 -0.89 -28.60
C SER A 24 8.42 0.03 -27.96
N LYS A 25 7.53 -0.51 -27.12
CA LYS A 25 6.50 0.28 -26.42
C LYS A 25 7.09 1.26 -25.41
N ALA A 26 8.11 0.84 -24.66
CA ALA A 26 8.78 1.70 -23.69
C ALA A 26 9.52 2.86 -24.39
N SER A 27 10.18 2.56 -25.52
CA SER A 27 10.88 3.54 -26.36
C SER A 27 9.94 4.61 -26.93
N LEU A 28 8.75 4.22 -27.40
CA LEU A 28 7.71 5.17 -27.86
C LEU A 28 7.29 6.17 -26.77
N LEU A 29 7.37 5.76 -25.50
CA LEU A 29 7.05 6.59 -24.34
C LEU A 29 8.29 7.30 -23.76
N GLY A 30 9.48 7.07 -24.33
CA GLY A 30 10.74 7.63 -23.84
C GLY A 30 11.14 7.12 -22.46
N VAL A 31 10.68 5.95 -22.04
CA VAL A 31 10.94 5.38 -20.71
C VAL A 31 11.74 4.07 -20.80
N PRO A 32 12.52 3.71 -19.76
CA PRO A 32 13.11 2.39 -19.65
C PRO A 32 12.04 1.28 -19.57
N VAL A 33 12.35 0.10 -20.11
CA VAL A 33 11.46 -1.09 -20.04
C VAL A 33 11.04 -1.40 -18.61
N THR A 34 11.96 -1.27 -17.64
CA THR A 34 11.67 -1.52 -16.22
C THR A 34 10.58 -0.60 -15.67
N GLN A 35 10.59 0.69 -16.06
CA GLN A 35 9.55 1.64 -15.68
C GLN A 35 8.22 1.31 -16.36
N PHE A 36 8.27 0.94 -17.65
CA PHE A 36 7.07 0.53 -18.38
C PHE A 36 6.42 -0.71 -17.75
N VAL A 37 7.19 -1.75 -17.45
CA VAL A 37 6.71 -2.96 -16.77
C VAL A 37 6.15 -2.64 -15.39
N LYS A 38 6.81 -1.77 -14.62
CA LYS A 38 6.30 -1.33 -13.32
C LYS A 38 4.95 -0.64 -13.44
N TYR A 39 4.77 0.21 -14.44
CA TYR A 39 3.49 0.86 -14.71
C TYR A 39 2.40 -0.16 -15.09
N LEU A 40 2.70 -1.16 -15.92
CA LEU A 40 1.73 -2.21 -16.27
C LEU A 40 1.28 -3.00 -15.03
N ILE A 41 2.22 -3.39 -14.16
CA ILE A 41 1.90 -4.07 -12.90
C ILE A 41 1.01 -3.20 -12.02
N LEU A 42 1.37 -1.92 -11.84
CA LEU A 42 0.57 -0.98 -11.04
C LEU A 42 -0.84 -0.84 -11.59
N LYS A 43 -0.98 -0.66 -12.90
CA LYS A 43 -2.29 -0.51 -13.54
C LYS A 43 -3.18 -1.74 -13.37
N GLU A 44 -2.59 -2.93 -13.41
CA GLU A 44 -3.33 -4.17 -13.19
C GLU A 44 -3.87 -4.24 -11.74
N VAL A 45 -2.99 -4.02 -10.76
CA VAL A 45 -3.36 -4.12 -9.34
C VAL A 45 -4.16 -2.94 -8.80
N ASP A 46 -4.16 -1.79 -9.49
CA ASP A 46 -4.90 -0.58 -9.07
C ASP A 46 -6.41 -0.82 -9.03
N SER A 47 -6.91 -1.72 -9.89
CA SER A 47 -8.33 -2.12 -9.91
C SER A 47 -8.69 -3.13 -8.81
N GLU A 48 -7.70 -3.78 -8.21
CA GLU A 48 -7.90 -4.72 -7.13
C GLU A 48 -7.93 -3.99 -5.80
N ASN A 49 -9.08 -4.03 -5.11
CA ASN A 49 -9.12 -3.61 -3.71
C ASN A 49 -8.17 -4.53 -2.94
N TYR A 50 -7.03 -4.00 -2.51
CA TYR A 50 -6.15 -4.71 -1.59
C TYR A 50 -7.00 -5.23 -0.44
N PRO A 51 -6.91 -6.53 -0.09
CA PRO A 51 -7.79 -7.11 0.91
C PRO A 51 -7.56 -6.39 2.24
N VAL A 52 -8.44 -5.42 2.53
CA VAL A 52 -8.57 -4.86 3.86
C VAL A 52 -9.22 -5.96 4.68
N PHE A 53 -8.40 -6.65 5.48
CA PHE A 53 -8.90 -7.65 6.41
C PHE A 53 -10.07 -7.04 7.17
N ARG A 54 -11.24 -7.70 7.12
CA ARG A 54 -12.39 -7.25 7.90
C ARG A 54 -11.97 -7.23 9.36
N ALA A 55 -12.09 -6.08 10.01
CA ALA A 55 -11.90 -5.98 11.45
C ALA A 55 -12.79 -7.03 12.13
N SER A 56 -12.30 -7.68 13.18
CA SER A 56 -13.09 -8.68 13.90
C SER A 56 -14.40 -8.06 14.41
N ASP A 57 -15.43 -8.88 14.60
CA ASP A 57 -16.74 -8.40 15.09
C ASP A 57 -16.62 -7.57 16.37
N ARG A 58 -15.66 -7.94 17.23
CA ARG A 58 -15.34 -7.20 18.45
C ARG A 58 -14.84 -5.79 18.14
N VAL A 59 -13.89 -5.65 17.21
CA VAL A 59 -13.36 -4.34 16.81
C VAL A 59 -14.46 -3.51 16.16
N GLN A 60 -15.23 -4.08 15.24
CA GLN A 60 -16.33 -3.36 14.59
C GLN A 60 -17.36 -2.83 15.60
N LYS A 61 -17.81 -3.65 16.56
CA LYS A 61 -18.76 -3.24 17.61
C LYS A 61 -18.19 -2.14 18.50
N ASN A 62 -16.92 -2.26 18.90
CA ASN A 62 -16.26 -1.25 19.72
C ASN A 62 -16.10 0.07 18.97
N THR A 63 -15.70 0.03 17.70
CA THR A 63 -15.59 1.22 16.85
C THR A 63 -16.95 1.89 16.67
N GLN A 64 -18.01 1.13 16.38
CA GLN A 64 -19.36 1.67 16.27
C GLN A 64 -19.84 2.31 17.58
N LYS A 65 -19.55 1.70 18.73
CA LYS A 65 -19.87 2.28 20.03
C LYS A 65 -19.11 3.57 20.29
N ALA A 66 -17.82 3.62 19.95
CA ALA A 66 -16.98 4.80 20.10
C ALA A 66 -17.45 5.96 19.21
N LEU A 67 -17.79 5.69 17.95
CA LEU A 67 -18.33 6.69 17.03
C LEU A 67 -19.64 7.33 17.51
N LYS A 68 -20.48 6.56 18.21
CA LYS A 68 -21.73 7.06 18.82
C LYS A 68 -21.51 7.89 20.09
N GLN A 69 -20.29 7.93 20.63
CA GLN A 69 -19.93 8.62 21.87
C GLN A 69 -18.92 9.74 21.62
N LEU A 70 -18.80 10.22 20.38
CA LEU A 70 -17.90 11.32 20.02
C LEU A 70 -18.20 12.61 20.80
N ASP A 71 -19.46 12.84 21.14
CA ASP A 71 -19.92 13.94 22.00
C ASP A 71 -19.39 13.86 23.44
N LYS A 72 -18.93 12.67 23.86
CA LYS A 72 -18.35 12.40 25.18
C LYS A 72 -16.83 12.28 25.14
N ALA A 73 -16.21 12.66 24.02
CA ALA A 73 -14.77 12.67 23.91
C ALA A 73 -14.16 13.65 24.91
N VAL A 74 -13.09 13.22 25.57
CA VAL A 74 -12.26 14.04 26.45
C VAL A 74 -10.89 14.23 25.81
N ASP A 75 -10.27 15.37 26.06
CA ASP A 75 -8.90 15.61 25.63
C ASP A 75 -7.96 14.64 26.36
N ALA A 76 -7.14 13.93 25.60
CA ALA A 76 -6.17 12.96 26.10
C ALA A 76 -4.73 13.38 25.82
N SER A 77 -4.50 14.64 25.44
CA SER A 77 -3.17 15.18 25.12
C SER A 77 -2.15 14.91 26.22
N ASP A 78 -2.52 15.12 27.48
CA ASP A 78 -1.65 14.89 28.65
C ASP A 78 -1.28 13.40 28.85
N PHE A 79 -2.21 12.49 28.53
CA PHE A 79 -1.98 11.04 28.58
C PHE A 79 -0.97 10.58 27.54
N PHE A 80 -1.00 11.15 26.34
CA PHE A 80 -0.04 10.81 25.29
C PHE A 80 1.34 11.44 25.50
N GLN A 81 1.43 12.58 26.20
CA GLN A 81 2.71 13.14 26.63
C GLN A 81 3.44 12.18 27.59
N THR A 82 2.73 11.63 28.58
CA THR A 82 3.32 10.68 29.53
C THR A 82 3.72 9.35 28.89
N LEU A 83 2.99 8.88 27.88
CA LEU A 83 3.33 7.65 27.16
C LEU A 83 4.59 7.73 26.28
N ASN A 84 4.96 8.93 25.82
CA ASN A 84 6.17 9.13 24.99
C ASN A 84 7.46 9.32 25.81
N GLU A 85 7.35 9.38 27.14
CA GLU A 85 8.49 9.52 28.06
C GLU A 85 8.90 8.19 28.73
N SER A 86 8.32 7.06 28.33
CA SER A 86 8.61 5.70 28.85
C SER A 86 9.38 4.83 27.86
#